data_AF-A0A1Y5HV96-F1
#
_entry.id   AF-A0A1Y5HV96-F1
#
_cell.length_a   1.000
_cell.length_b   1.000
_cell.length_c   1.000
_cell.angle_alpha   90.00
_cell.angle_beta   90.00
_cell.angle_gamma   90.00
#
_symmetry.space_group_name_H-M   'P 1'
#
loop_
_entity.id
_entity.type
_entity.pdbx_description
1 polymer ?
#
loop_
_entity_poly.entity_id
_entity_poly.type
_entity_poly.pdbx_seq_one_letter_code
_entity_poly.pdbx_strand_id
1 'polypeptide(L)'
;MVDTWQPSPSNNVISAQKLADFSVFITNQEEAKQAIKGLVSEDIKLIESLINAPQSAWIKAIEGFSVEQVKNLCVFFTVGEMEFSSWAFGSKNPTIYFIKQLKVAKTPLEKDFIHWLKKQTDNRYIPYGAAL
;
A
#
# COMPACT_ATOMS: atom_id res chain seq x y z
N MET A 1 28.57 14.59 -12.16
CA MET A 1 27.47 14.41 -13.13
C MET A 1 26.57 13.32 -12.56
N VAL A 2 25.58 13.68 -11.75
CA VAL A 2 24.60 12.72 -11.23
C VAL A 2 23.34 12.86 -12.07
N ASP A 3 22.99 11.76 -12.73
CA ASP A 3 21.83 11.60 -13.58
C ASP A 3 20.56 11.88 -12.75
N THR A 4 20.07 13.12 -12.82
CA THR A 4 18.82 13.50 -12.17
C THR A 4 17.70 13.04 -13.10
N TRP A 5 17.31 11.79 -12.92
CA TRP A 5 16.13 11.20 -13.53
C TRP A 5 14.91 12.12 -13.27
N GLN A 6 14.42 12.78 -14.31
CA GLN A 6 13.15 13.52 -14.30
C GLN A 6 12.06 12.65 -14.93
N PRO A 7 10.93 12.38 -14.24
CA PRO A 7 9.71 12.00 -14.92
C PRO A 7 8.83 13.24 -15.11
N SER A 8 8.78 13.73 -16.35
CA SER A 8 7.77 14.66 -16.87
C SER A 8 6.42 13.92 -17.09
N PRO A 9 5.30 14.61 -17.39
CA PRO A 9 4.15 14.66 -16.51
C PRO A 9 2.94 13.85 -17.03
N SER A 10 2.00 13.60 -16.12
CA SER A 10 0.60 13.22 -16.39
C SER A 10 0.37 11.77 -16.86
N ASN A 11 -0.11 10.92 -15.94
CA ASN A 11 -1.41 10.22 -16.05
C ASN A 11 -1.47 9.08 -15.01
N ASN A 12 -1.94 9.37 -13.79
CA ASN A 12 -2.31 8.33 -12.79
C ASN A 12 -1.24 7.25 -12.49
N VAL A 13 0.05 7.58 -12.65
CA VAL A 13 1.16 6.64 -12.41
C VAL A 13 1.57 6.70 -10.95
N ILE A 14 1.50 5.55 -10.29
CA ILE A 14 1.94 5.38 -8.90
C ILE A 14 3.46 5.63 -8.85
N SER A 15 3.87 6.70 -8.19
CA SER A 15 5.29 7.04 -8.06
C SER A 15 5.95 6.13 -7.03
N ALA A 16 6.90 5.30 -7.45
CA ALA A 16 7.67 4.43 -6.56
C ALA A 16 8.33 5.24 -5.43
N GLN A 17 8.84 6.44 -5.72
CA GLN A 17 9.43 7.31 -4.71
C GLN A 17 8.44 7.72 -3.61
N LYS A 18 7.17 7.98 -3.96
CA LYS A 18 6.11 8.29 -2.99
C LYS A 18 5.73 7.08 -2.14
N LEU A 19 5.69 5.89 -2.75
CA LEU A 19 5.50 4.67 -1.96
C LEU A 19 6.65 4.43 -0.99
N ALA A 20 7.89 4.71 -1.41
CA ALA A 20 9.06 4.59 -0.54
C ALA A 20 8.98 5.55 0.65
N ASP A 21 8.43 6.74 0.44
CA ASP A 21 8.15 7.69 1.51
C ASP A 21 7.11 7.13 2.49
N PHE A 22 5.99 6.59 1.99
CA PHE A 22 4.95 5.98 2.82
C PHE A 22 5.40 4.73 3.58
N SER A 23 6.28 3.90 2.99
CA SER A 23 6.82 2.72 3.67
C SER A 23 7.80 3.09 4.79
N VAL A 24 8.47 4.23 4.71
CA VAL A 24 9.32 4.77 5.79
C VAL A 24 8.46 5.49 6.83
N PHE A 25 7.37 6.14 6.40
CA PHE A 25 6.41 6.80 7.27
C PHE A 25 5.78 5.83 8.29
N ILE A 26 5.56 4.57 7.90
CA ILE A 26 5.15 3.51 8.83
C ILE A 26 6.39 2.77 9.34
N THR A 27 6.90 3.18 10.49
CA THR A 27 8.00 2.46 11.17
C THR A 27 7.47 1.32 12.05
N ASN A 28 6.33 1.53 12.72
CA ASN A 28 5.68 0.55 13.58
C ASN A 28 4.22 0.36 13.17
N GLN A 29 3.78 -0.90 13.13
CA GLN A 29 2.38 -1.24 12.81
C GLN A 29 1.39 -0.72 13.87
N GLU A 30 1.80 -0.61 15.14
CA GLU A 30 0.95 -0.11 16.23
C GLU A 30 0.74 1.42 16.15
N GLU A 31 1.78 2.16 15.77
CA GLU A 31 1.71 3.61 15.58
C GLU A 31 1.16 4.00 14.21
N ALA A 32 1.02 3.03 13.29
CA ALA A 32 0.55 3.28 11.93
C ALA A 32 -0.77 4.04 11.90
N LYS A 33 -1.69 3.72 12.81
CA LYS A 33 -2.98 4.43 12.94
C LYS A 33 -2.78 5.91 13.27
N GLN A 34 -1.89 6.22 14.20
CA GLN A 34 -1.60 7.61 14.57
C GLN A 34 -0.86 8.34 13.45
N ALA A 35 0.07 7.68 12.77
CA ALA A 35 0.79 8.23 11.63
C ALA A 35 -0.19 8.58 10.49
N ILE A 36 -1.08 7.64 10.12
CA ILE A 36 -2.12 7.82 9.10
C ILE A 36 -3.06 8.97 9.46
N LYS A 37 -3.42 9.15 10.73
CA LYS A 37 -4.23 10.31 11.16
C LYS A 37 -3.53 11.66 10.94
N GLY A 38 -2.20 11.66 10.92
CA GLY A 38 -1.38 12.84 10.66
C GLY A 38 -1.09 13.10 9.18
N LEU A 39 -1.67 12.31 8.26
CA LEU A 39 -1.43 12.50 6.82
C LEU A 39 -1.93 13.86 6.35
N VAL A 40 -1.14 14.53 5.52
CA VAL A 40 -1.56 15.78 4.90
C VAL A 40 -2.59 15.53 3.80
N SER A 41 -3.47 16.49 3.58
CA SER A 41 -4.58 16.38 2.62
C SER A 41 -4.11 16.11 1.18
N GLU A 42 -2.89 16.53 0.84
CA GLU A 42 -2.29 16.28 -0.49
C GLU A 42 -2.01 14.80 -0.72
N ASP A 43 -1.45 14.09 0.26
CA ASP A 43 -1.19 12.65 0.15
C ASP A 43 -2.51 11.85 0.17
N ILE A 44 -3.51 12.32 0.93
CA ILE A 44 -4.86 11.74 0.90
C ILE A 44 -5.45 11.81 -0.50
N LYS A 45 -5.44 13.00 -1.12
CA LYS A 45 -5.95 13.22 -2.48
C LYS A 45 -5.18 12.46 -3.55
N LEU A 46 -3.86 12.35 -3.38
CA LEU A 46 -3.01 11.55 -4.25
C LEU A 46 -3.49 10.10 -4.23
N ILE A 47 -3.67 9.52 -3.04
CA ILE A 47 -4.09 8.13 -2.90
C ILE A 47 -5.52 7.90 -3.38
N GLU A 48 -6.43 8.87 -3.15
CA GLU A 48 -7.77 8.85 -3.73
C GLU A 48 -7.74 8.75 -5.27
N SER A 49 -6.84 9.48 -5.94
CA SER A 49 -6.63 9.39 -7.39
C SER A 49 -6.15 8.00 -7.83
N LEU A 50 -5.43 7.30 -6.97
CA LEU A 50 -4.87 5.98 -7.23
C LEU A 50 -5.84 4.81 -6.93
N ILE A 51 -7.03 5.07 -6.38
CA ILE A 51 -8.04 4.03 -6.09
C ILE A 51 -8.42 3.23 -7.35
N ASN A 52 -8.43 3.90 -8.51
CA ASN A 52 -8.75 3.28 -9.80
C ASN A 52 -7.52 2.74 -10.54
N ALA A 53 -6.33 2.79 -9.94
CA ALA A 53 -5.11 2.33 -10.58
C ALA A 53 -5.13 0.80 -10.79
N PRO A 54 -4.61 0.30 -11.92
CA PRO A 54 -4.59 -1.13 -12.20
C PRO A 54 -3.56 -1.86 -11.32
N GLN A 55 -3.82 -3.14 -11.02
CA GLN A 55 -2.89 -4.00 -10.27
C GLN A 55 -1.46 -3.94 -10.83
N SER A 56 -1.28 -3.97 -12.15
CA SER A 56 0.04 -3.95 -12.78
C SER A 56 0.86 -2.70 -12.42
N ALA A 57 0.19 -1.55 -12.20
CA ALA A 57 0.87 -0.33 -11.78
C ALA A 57 1.39 -0.45 -10.34
N TRP A 58 0.60 -1.04 -9.44
CA TRP A 58 1.02 -1.31 -8.06
C TRP A 58 2.19 -2.28 -7.99
N ILE A 59 2.12 -3.39 -8.74
CA ILE A 59 3.19 -4.40 -8.77
C ILE A 59 4.49 -3.81 -9.32
N LYS A 60 4.42 -3.03 -10.42
CA LYS A 60 5.59 -2.33 -10.96
C LYS A 60 6.18 -1.34 -9.97
N ALA A 61 5.35 -0.62 -9.22
CA ALA A 61 5.82 0.38 -8.28
C ALA A 61 6.57 -0.23 -7.08
N ILE A 62 6.25 -1.48 -6.70
CA ILE A 62 6.93 -2.21 -5.62
C ILE A 62 7.99 -3.22 -6.10
N GLU A 63 8.28 -3.30 -7.41
CA GLU A 63 9.18 -4.31 -7.97
C GLU A 63 10.61 -4.24 -7.40
N GLY A 64 11.05 -3.06 -6.96
CA GLY A 64 12.35 -2.83 -6.30
C GLY A 64 12.30 -2.77 -4.77
N PHE A 65 11.15 -3.06 -4.14
CA PHE A 65 10.95 -2.87 -2.70
C PHE A 65 11.34 -4.13 -1.92
N SER A 66 11.96 -3.95 -0.77
CA SER A 66 12.22 -5.04 0.18
C SER A 66 10.91 -5.52 0.82
N VAL A 67 10.91 -6.76 1.31
CA VAL A 67 9.74 -7.37 1.98
C VAL A 67 9.21 -6.52 3.12
N GLU A 68 10.10 -5.89 3.89
CA GLU A 68 9.75 -4.98 4.99
C GLU A 68 9.05 -3.72 4.49
N GLN A 69 9.53 -3.12 3.40
CA GLN A 69 8.89 -1.95 2.79
C GLN A 69 7.49 -2.30 2.27
N VAL A 70 7.34 -3.46 1.64
CA VAL A 70 6.04 -3.97 1.19
C VAL A 70 5.11 -4.26 2.38
N LYS A 71 5.63 -4.81 3.49
CA LYS A 71 4.88 -4.98 4.76
C LYS A 71 4.35 -3.64 5.26
N ASN A 72 5.20 -2.62 5.33
CA ASN A 72 4.82 -1.30 5.81
C ASN A 72 3.75 -0.65 4.90
N LEU A 73 3.84 -0.84 3.59
CA LEU A 73 2.80 -0.41 2.65
C LEU A 73 1.48 -1.15 2.87
N CYS A 74 1.50 -2.47 3.07
CA CYS A 74 0.29 -3.24 3.41
C CYS A 74 -0.39 -2.66 4.65
N VAL A 75 0.38 -2.36 5.70
CA VAL A 75 -0.14 -1.72 6.91
C VAL A 75 -0.75 -0.36 6.58
N PHE A 76 -0.01 0.48 5.85
CA PHE A 76 -0.42 1.82 5.47
C PHE A 76 -1.78 1.82 4.77
N PHE A 77 -1.96 1.02 3.72
CA PHE A 77 -3.21 0.98 2.96
C PHE A 77 -4.36 0.34 3.74
N THR A 78 -4.06 -0.65 4.58
CA THR A 78 -5.08 -1.33 5.40
C THR A 78 -5.64 -0.41 6.48
N VAL A 79 -4.76 0.29 7.19
CA VAL A 79 -5.14 1.24 8.24
C VAL A 79 -5.72 2.51 7.62
N GLY A 80 -5.14 2.99 6.53
CA GLY A 80 -5.63 4.15 5.79
C GLY A 80 -7.04 3.98 5.25
N GLU A 81 -7.39 2.82 4.72
CA GLU A 81 -8.77 2.54 4.27
C GLU A 81 -9.80 2.62 5.42
N MET A 82 -9.38 2.29 6.64
CA MET A 82 -10.27 2.34 7.83
C MET A 82 -10.39 3.74 8.42
N GLU A 83 -9.31 4.52 8.38
CA GLU A 83 -9.33 5.89 8.90
C GLU A 83 -9.95 6.87 7.90
N PHE A 84 -9.73 6.65 6.60
CA PHE A 84 -10.24 7.50 5.53
C PHE A 84 -11.35 6.81 4.75
N SER A 85 -12.61 7.20 4.99
CA SER A 85 -13.76 6.66 4.24
C SER A 85 -13.66 6.89 2.73
N SER A 86 -12.90 7.89 2.30
CA SER A 86 -12.57 8.13 0.88
C SER A 86 -11.73 7.02 0.25
N TRP A 87 -10.90 6.34 1.02
CA TRP A 87 -9.96 5.31 0.54
C TRP A 87 -10.63 3.95 0.39
N ALA A 88 -11.85 3.92 -0.13
CA ALA A 88 -12.64 2.71 -0.29
C ALA A 88 -12.14 1.85 -1.47
N PHE A 89 -10.98 1.20 -1.33
CA PHE A 89 -10.46 0.31 -2.36
C PHE A 89 -11.26 -1.01 -2.45
N GLY A 90 -11.77 -1.50 -1.32
CA GLY A 90 -12.59 -2.70 -1.27
C GLY A 90 -11.85 -3.91 -1.85
N SER A 91 -12.38 -4.50 -2.93
CA SER A 91 -11.76 -5.65 -3.60
C SER A 91 -10.51 -5.31 -4.41
N LYS A 92 -10.22 -4.02 -4.62
CA LYS A 92 -9.05 -3.52 -5.36
C LYS A 92 -7.94 -3.00 -4.44
N ASN A 93 -7.95 -3.38 -3.16
CA ASN A 93 -6.96 -2.89 -2.21
C ASN A 93 -5.55 -3.35 -2.58
N PRO A 94 -4.55 -2.44 -2.66
CA PRO A 94 -3.19 -2.76 -3.05
C PRO A 94 -2.51 -3.76 -2.12
N THR A 95 -2.92 -3.82 -0.86
CA THR A 95 -2.49 -4.84 0.12
C THR A 95 -2.68 -6.25 -0.43
N ILE A 96 -3.81 -6.53 -1.10
CA ILE A 96 -4.09 -7.85 -1.68
C ILE A 96 -3.07 -8.19 -2.77
N TYR A 97 -2.73 -7.21 -3.61
CA TYR A 97 -1.76 -7.38 -4.69
C TYR A 97 -0.36 -7.63 -4.14
N PHE A 98 0.03 -6.90 -3.09
CA PHE A 98 1.32 -7.04 -2.43
C PHE A 98 1.49 -8.41 -1.77
N ILE A 99 0.48 -8.86 -1.01
CA ILE A 99 0.49 -10.18 -0.38
C ILE A 99 0.59 -11.29 -1.44
N LYS A 100 -0.17 -11.17 -2.54
CA LYS A 100 -0.08 -12.10 -3.67
C LYS A 100 1.32 -12.11 -4.30
N GLN A 101 1.92 -10.93 -4.51
CA GLN A 101 3.24 -10.82 -5.11
C GLN A 101 4.33 -11.42 -4.23
N LEU A 102 4.29 -11.17 -2.92
CA LEU A 102 5.21 -11.77 -1.94
C LEU A 102 5.10 -13.30 -1.93
N LYS A 103 3.89 -13.84 -2.05
CA LYS A 103 3.66 -15.29 -2.18
C LYS A 103 4.26 -15.85 -3.48
N VAL A 104 4.11 -15.16 -4.60
CA VAL A 104 4.74 -15.53 -5.89
C VAL A 104 6.27 -15.47 -5.78
N ALA A 105 6.80 -14.47 -5.08
CA ALA A 105 8.23 -14.31 -4.80
C ALA A 105 8.77 -15.31 -3.75
N LYS A 106 8.02 -16.35 -3.39
CA LYS A 106 8.36 -17.38 -2.38
C LYS A 106 8.76 -16.80 -1.01
N THR A 107 8.36 -15.57 -0.72
CA THR A 107 8.64 -14.88 0.55
C THR A 107 7.32 -14.53 1.22
N PRO A 108 6.60 -15.54 1.75
CA PRO A 108 5.28 -15.33 2.34
C PRO A 108 5.39 -14.45 3.59
N LEU A 109 4.36 -13.64 3.82
CA LEU A 109 4.21 -12.90 5.05
C LEU A 109 3.91 -13.84 6.21
N GLU A 110 4.32 -13.43 7.40
CA GLU A 110 4.11 -14.19 8.63
C GLU A 110 2.62 -14.29 8.95
N LYS A 111 2.20 -15.44 9.48
CA LYS A 111 0.79 -15.70 9.83
C LYS A 111 0.26 -14.68 10.83
N ASP A 112 1.09 -14.29 11.80
CA ASP A 112 0.75 -13.24 12.77
C ASP A 112 0.45 -11.91 12.11
N PHE A 113 1.25 -11.50 11.11
CA PHE A 113 1.03 -10.28 10.37
C PHE A 113 -0.29 -10.32 9.57
N ILE A 114 -0.59 -11.46 8.94
CA ILE A 114 -1.87 -11.64 8.24
C ILE A 114 -3.06 -11.57 9.20
N HIS A 115 -2.93 -12.16 10.38
CA HIS A 115 -3.96 -12.08 11.43
C HIS A 115 -4.13 -10.65 11.95
N TRP A 116 -3.03 -9.94 12.12
CA TRP A 116 -3.02 -8.53 12.51
C TRP A 116 -3.74 -7.67 11.46
N LEU A 117 -3.40 -7.81 10.17
CA LEU A 117 -4.06 -7.08 9.08
C LEU A 117 -5.58 -7.26 9.11
N LYS A 118 -6.05 -8.50 9.28
CA LYS A 118 -7.49 -8.81 9.39
C LYS A 118 -8.17 -8.17 10.60
N LYS A 119 -7.45 -7.90 11.69
CA LYS A 119 -7.99 -7.20 12.86
C LYS A 119 -8.05 -5.69 12.67
N GLN A 120 -7.17 -5.15 11.82
CA GLN A 120 -7.09 -3.72 11.59
C GLN A 120 -8.10 -3.22 10.57
N THR A 121 -8.61 -4.08 9.69
CA THR A 121 -9.59 -3.73 8.65
C THR A 121 -10.86 -4.56 8.76
N ASP A 122 -11.99 -3.93 8.44
CA ASP A 122 -13.28 -4.64 8.24
C ASP A 122 -13.41 -5.19 6.80
N ASN A 123 -12.44 -4.88 5.92
CA ASN A 123 -12.48 -5.31 4.54
C ASN A 123 -12.28 -6.83 4.40
N ARG A 124 -13.40 -7.54 4.20
CA ARG A 124 -13.45 -8.99 3.97
C ARG A 124 -12.60 -9.48 2.79
N TYR A 125 -12.21 -8.60 1.87
CA TYR A 125 -11.34 -8.94 0.75
C TYR A 125 -9.87 -9.05 1.20
N ILE A 126 -9.43 -8.37 2.25
CA ILE A 126 -8.08 -8.53 2.79
C ILE A 126 -8.03 -9.85 3.59
N PRO A 127 -7.01 -10.72 3.40
CA PRO A 127 -5.75 -10.52 2.67
C PRO A 127 -5.68 -11.04 1.22
N TYR A 128 -6.55 -11.97 0.80
CA TYR A 128 -6.38 -12.71 -0.47
C TYR A 128 -7.25 -12.24 -1.64
N GLY A 129 -8.05 -11.20 -1.42
CA GLY A 129 -9.07 -10.71 -2.33
C GLY A 129 -10.38 -11.47 -2.20
N ALA A 130 -11.32 -11.16 -3.10
CA ALA A 130 -12.52 -11.96 -3.25
C ALA A 130 -12.11 -13.41 -3.57
N ALA A 131 -12.64 -14.36 -2.80
CA ALA A 131 -12.64 -15.75 -3.23
C ALA A 131 -13.47 -15.80 -4.53
N LEU A 132 -12.77 -15.98 -5.66
CA LEU A 132 -13.37 -16.35 -6.93
C LEU A 132 -13.85 -17.80 -6.85
#